data_AF-A0A6J4YZL3-F1
#
_entry.id   AF-A0A6J4YZL3-F1
#
_cell.length_a   1.000
_cell.length_b   1.000
_cell.length_c   1.000
_cell.angle_alpha   90.00
_cell.angle_beta   90.00
_cell.angle_gamma   90.00
#
_symmetry.space_group_name_H-M   'P 1'
#
loop_
_entity.id
_entity.type
_entity.pdbx_description
1 polymer ?
#
loop_
_entity_poly.entity_id
_entity_poly.type
_entity_poly.pdbx_seq_one_letter_code
_entity_poly.pdbx_strand_id
1 'polypeptide(L)'
;MHRFKLEPLLRHRRHQEEICQKELAESERLLADEKSKLRRQKREKRINVQNLQVNQKEKIDVSVLILSMNYIEQLSKKIEEQKRCVREAGKKLNQKRNELIIIMKKRKTLEKLKEKSRLAYQQKTMQNERKFMDEVASTRQARNR
;
A
#
# COMPACT_ATOMS: atom_id res chain seq x y z
N MET A 1 14.74 -27.92 -19.98
CA MET A 1 14.02 -26.67 -19.64
C MET A 1 14.37 -26.27 -18.21
N HIS A 2 14.73 -25.01 -17.95
CA HIS A 2 15.14 -24.55 -16.62
C HIS A 2 13.93 -24.51 -15.65
N ARG A 3 14.05 -25.14 -14.49
CA ARG A 3 13.02 -25.12 -13.43
C ARG A 3 13.57 -24.41 -12.19
N PHE A 4 12.97 -23.28 -11.84
CA PHE A 4 13.33 -22.57 -10.62
C PHE A 4 12.66 -23.22 -9.40
N LYS A 5 13.47 -23.73 -8.46
CA LYS A 5 12.98 -24.48 -7.29
C LYS A 5 12.08 -23.66 -6.37
N LEU A 6 12.27 -22.33 -6.32
CA LEU A 6 11.49 -21.42 -5.47
C LEU A 6 10.34 -20.72 -6.20
N GLU A 7 9.92 -21.26 -7.37
CA GLU A 7 8.78 -20.70 -8.11
C GLU A 7 7.47 -20.65 -7.29
N PRO A 8 7.10 -21.69 -6.49
CA PRO A 8 5.90 -21.61 -5.66
C PRO A 8 5.97 -20.49 -4.62
N LEU A 9 7.15 -20.30 -4.00
CA LEU A 9 7.38 -19.23 -3.04
C LEU A 9 7.28 -17.85 -3.72
N LEU A 10 7.82 -17.70 -4.93
CA LEU A 10 7.72 -16.45 -5.69
C LEU A 10 6.26 -16.13 -6.04
N ARG A 11 5.46 -17.12 -6.46
CA ARG A 11 4.02 -16.95 -6.71
C ARG A 11 3.27 -16.53 -5.45
N HIS A 12 3.53 -17.20 -4.33
CA HIS A 12 2.93 -16.83 -3.05
C HIS A 12 3.27 -15.39 -2.65
N ARG A 13 4.52 -14.94 -2.84
CA ARG A 13 4.91 -13.54 -2.55
C ARG A 13 4.22 -12.52 -3.46
N ARG A 14 3.99 -12.85 -4.74
CA ARG A 14 3.21 -11.99 -5.65
C ARG A 14 1.78 -11.86 -5.18
N HIS A 15 1.16 -12.96 -4.78
CA HIS A 15 -0.20 -12.93 -4.24
C HIS A 15 -0.30 -12.12 -2.93
N GLN A 16 0.68 -12.26 -2.04
CA GLN A 16 0.75 -11.43 -0.83
C GLN A 16 0.89 -9.93 -1.15
N GLU A 17 1.64 -9.57 -2.19
CA GLU A 17 1.76 -8.18 -2.65
C GLU A 17 0.42 -7.65 -3.18
N GLU A 18 -0.30 -8.45 -3.98
CA GLU A 18 -1.63 -8.09 -4.48
C GLU A 18 -2.63 -7.86 -3.33
N ILE A 19 -2.65 -8.74 -2.33
CA ILE A 19 -3.50 -8.57 -1.14
C ILE A 19 -3.13 -7.28 -0.41
N CYS A 20 -1.85 -7.06 -0.13
CA CYS A 20 -1.39 -5.89 0.60
C CYS A 20 -1.67 -4.57 -0.17
N GLN A 21 -1.60 -4.59 -1.50
CA GLN A 21 -2.01 -3.44 -2.34
C GLN A 21 -3.50 -3.14 -2.22
N LYS A 22 -4.37 -4.16 -2.17
CA LYS A 22 -5.82 -3.97 -1.95
C LYS A 22 -6.11 -3.38 -0.57
N GLU A 23 -5.52 -3.94 0.48
CA GLU A 23 -5.66 -3.43 1.85
C GLU A 23 -5.12 -1.99 2.00
N LEU A 24 -4.05 -1.66 1.27
CA LEU A 24 -3.52 -0.31 1.21
C LEU A 24 -4.55 0.65 0.58
N ALA A 25 -5.12 0.28 -0.56
CA ALA A 25 -6.14 1.09 -1.24
C ALA A 25 -7.39 1.29 -0.36
N GLU A 26 -7.82 0.26 0.37
CA GLU A 26 -8.90 0.37 1.36
C GLU A 26 -8.54 1.35 2.48
N SER A 27 -7.33 1.28 3.01
CA SER A 27 -6.84 2.20 4.05
C SER A 27 -6.77 3.65 3.55
N GLU A 28 -6.42 3.87 2.28
CA GLU A 28 -6.42 5.20 1.64
C GLU A 28 -7.84 5.76 1.52
N ARG A 29 -8.81 4.92 1.11
CA ARG A 29 -10.23 5.30 1.06
C ARG A 29 -10.75 5.68 2.43
N LEU A 30 -10.50 4.85 3.45
CA LEU A 30 -10.89 5.16 4.83
C LEU A 30 -10.31 6.49 5.29
N LEU A 31 -9.02 6.75 5.06
CA LEU A 31 -8.41 8.02 5.43
C LEU A 31 -9.05 9.21 4.70
N ALA A 32 -9.37 9.05 3.41
CA ALA A 32 -10.05 10.08 2.63
C ALA A 32 -11.45 10.39 3.18
N ASP A 33 -12.21 9.35 3.53
CA ASP A 33 -13.56 9.47 4.11
C ASP A 33 -13.51 10.15 5.48
N GLU A 34 -12.60 9.74 6.37
CA GLU A 34 -12.44 10.35 7.68
C GLU A 34 -12.02 11.83 7.58
N LYS A 35 -11.16 12.17 6.62
CA LYS A 35 -10.82 13.58 6.33
C LYS A 35 -12.01 14.36 5.78
N SER A 36 -12.85 13.73 4.96
CA SER A 36 -14.05 14.36 4.41
C SER A 36 -15.09 14.66 5.51
N LYS A 37 -15.34 13.69 6.40
CA LYS A 37 -16.18 13.85 7.59
C LYS A 37 -15.68 15.01 8.46
N LEU A 38 -14.36 15.08 8.72
CA LEU A 38 -13.77 16.18 9.48
C LEU A 38 -14.00 17.55 8.83
N ARG A 39 -13.81 17.65 7.50
CA ARG A 39 -14.07 18.89 6.76
C ARG A 39 -15.53 19.31 6.87
N ARG A 40 -16.46 18.36 6.75
CA ARG A 40 -17.91 18.62 6.88
C ARG A 40 -18.26 19.17 8.26
N GLN A 41 -17.80 18.52 9.33
CA GLN A 41 -18.04 18.97 10.71
C GLN A 41 -17.44 20.36 10.98
N LYS A 42 -16.22 20.63 10.50
CA LYS A 42 -15.60 21.96 10.61
C LYS A 42 -16.40 23.04 9.87
N ARG A 43 -16.88 22.74 8.66
CA ARG A 43 -17.72 23.65 7.89
C ARG A 43 -19.03 23.94 8.61
N GLU A 44 -19.69 22.89 9.11
CA GLU A 44 -20.92 23.00 9.88
C GLU A 44 -20.73 23.86 11.13
N LYS A 45 -19.67 23.62 11.92
CA LYS A 45 -19.35 24.46 13.08
C LYS A 45 -19.16 25.92 12.68
N ARG A 46 -18.44 26.20 11.59
CA ARG A 46 -18.21 27.57 11.10
C ARG A 46 -19.54 28.26 10.74
N ILE A 47 -20.44 27.57 10.05
CA ILE A 47 -21.77 28.11 9.70
C ILE A 47 -22.58 28.41 10.96
N ASN A 48 -22.61 27.49 11.93
CA ASN A 48 -23.35 27.70 13.19
C ASN A 48 -22.79 28.88 14.00
N VAL A 49 -21.47 29.04 14.06
CA VAL A 49 -20.84 30.20 14.71
C VAL A 49 -21.19 31.51 13.99
N GLN A 50 -21.16 31.53 12.66
CA GLN A 50 -21.54 32.71 11.87
C GLN A 50 -23.01 33.08 12.08
N ASN A 51 -23.92 32.09 12.05
CA ASN A 51 -25.34 32.31 12.30
C ASN A 51 -25.56 32.87 13.71
N LEU A 52 -24.87 32.33 14.73
CA LEU A 52 -24.96 32.84 16.10
C LEU A 52 -24.51 34.31 16.22
N GLN A 53 -23.47 34.71 15.49
CA GLN A 53 -22.98 36.09 15.47
C GLN A 53 -23.94 37.07 14.79
N VAL A 54 -24.63 36.65 13.73
CA VAL A 54 -25.67 37.45 13.08
C VAL A 54 -26.87 37.58 14.02
N ASN A 55 -27.31 36.46 14.57
CA ASN A 55 -28.44 36.34 15.48
C ASN A 55 -28.27 37.18 16.76
N GLN A 56 -27.05 37.32 17.31
CA GLN A 56 -26.81 38.22 18.45
C GLN A 56 -27.04 39.70 18.16
N LYS A 57 -26.99 40.15 16.90
CA LYS A 57 -27.26 41.53 16.52
C LYS A 57 -28.76 41.84 16.45
N GLU A 58 -29.58 40.80 16.37
CA GLU A 58 -31.04 40.86 16.40
C GLU A 58 -31.51 40.54 17.83
N LYS A 59 -32.64 41.10 18.28
CA LYS A 59 -33.19 40.84 19.62
C LYS A 59 -33.79 39.43 19.70
N ILE A 60 -32.94 38.42 19.78
CA ILE A 60 -33.33 37.00 19.78
C ILE A 60 -33.45 36.47 21.22
N ASP A 61 -34.35 35.50 21.38
CA ASP A 61 -34.59 34.80 22.63
C ASP A 61 -33.31 34.11 23.18
N VAL A 62 -33.09 34.28 24.49
CA VAL A 62 -31.94 33.74 25.22
C VAL A 62 -31.89 32.21 25.14
N SER A 63 -33.04 31.54 25.10
CA SER A 63 -33.11 30.08 25.01
C SER A 63 -32.49 29.55 23.70
N VAL A 64 -32.73 30.25 22.59
CA VAL A 64 -32.17 29.93 21.27
C VAL A 64 -30.65 30.11 21.25
N LEU A 65 -30.16 31.15 21.95
CA LEU A 65 -28.73 31.41 22.10
C LEU A 65 -28.03 30.26 22.84
N ILE A 66 -28.58 29.83 23.98
CA ILE A 66 -28.05 28.73 24.79
C ILE A 66 -28.02 27.43 23.99
N LEU A 67 -29.11 27.10 23.29
CA LEU A 67 -29.18 25.90 22.45
C LEU A 67 -28.10 25.89 21.37
N SER A 68 -27.89 27.03 20.71
CA SER A 68 -26.87 27.18 19.67
C SER A 68 -25.45 27.01 20.21
N MET A 69 -25.16 27.60 21.39
CA MET A 69 -23.86 27.45 22.06
C MET A 69 -23.59 25.98 22.43
N ASN A 70 -24.57 25.30 23.02
CA ASN A 70 -24.47 23.88 23.36
C ASN A 70 -24.21 23.02 22.13
N TYR A 71 -24.89 23.31 21.01
CA TYR A 71 -24.68 22.60 19.75
C TYR A 71 -23.27 22.80 19.19
N ILE A 72 -22.76 24.05 19.21
CA ILE A 72 -21.39 24.37 18.79
C ILE A 72 -20.35 23.66 19.67
N GLU A 73 -20.61 23.54 20.98
CA GLU A 73 -19.75 22.80 21.90
C GLU A 73 -19.74 21.29 21.54
N GLN A 74 -20.90 20.69 21.30
CA GLN A 74 -20.98 19.30 20.84
C GLN A 74 -20.25 19.08 19.51
N LEU A 75 -20.40 19.99 18.55
CA LEU A 75 -19.65 19.94 17.29
C LEU A 75 -18.14 20.01 17.53
N SER A 76 -17.70 20.78 18.53
CA SER A 76 -16.28 20.85 18.91
C SER A 76 -15.76 19.51 19.43
N LYS A 77 -16.53 18.84 20.29
CA LYS A 77 -16.20 17.50 20.79
C LYS A 77 -16.13 16.47 19.66
N LYS A 78 -17.13 16.46 18.77
CA LYS A 78 -17.17 15.59 17.57
C LYS A 78 -15.97 15.84 16.64
N ILE A 79 -15.54 17.08 16.47
CA ILE A 79 -14.36 17.42 15.66
C ILE A 79 -13.08 16.85 16.28
N GLU A 80 -12.91 16.91 17.60
CA GLU A 80 -11.74 16.33 18.26
C GLU A 80 -11.70 14.80 18.16
N GLU A 81 -12.84 14.15 18.33
CA GLU A 81 -12.99 12.71 18.09
C GLU A 81 -12.66 12.35 16.64
N GLN A 82 -13.19 13.10 15.67
CA GLN A 82 -12.95 12.88 14.25
C GLN A 82 -11.48 13.12 13.88
N LYS A 83 -10.79 14.09 14.50
CA LYS A 83 -9.34 14.25 14.36
C LYS A 83 -8.59 13.02 14.85
N ARG A 84 -9.02 12.38 15.94
CA ARG A 84 -8.44 11.12 16.41
C ARG A 84 -8.65 10.01 15.38
N CYS A 85 -9.85 9.86 14.83
CA CYS A 85 -10.12 8.89 13.76
C CYS A 85 -9.23 9.09 12.53
N VAL A 86 -9.04 10.34 12.08
CA VAL A 86 -8.12 10.67 10.97
C VAL A 86 -6.67 10.29 11.31
N ARG A 87 -6.21 10.54 12.53
CA ARG A 87 -4.86 10.15 12.96
C ARG A 87 -4.69 8.63 12.97
N GLU A 88 -5.68 7.89 13.47
CA GLU A 88 -5.66 6.43 13.50
C GLU A 88 -5.69 5.81 12.09
N ALA A 89 -6.55 6.32 11.20
CA ALA A 89 -6.57 5.91 9.80
C ALA A 89 -5.22 6.20 9.12
N GLY A 90 -4.59 7.34 9.42
CA GLY A 90 -3.25 7.67 8.92
C GLY A 90 -2.16 6.72 9.43
N LYS A 91 -2.23 6.30 10.70
CA LYS A 91 -1.32 5.28 11.25
C LYS A 91 -1.49 3.94 10.55
N LYS A 92 -2.73 3.47 10.36
CA LYS A 92 -3.04 2.21 9.65
C LYS A 92 -2.51 2.25 8.22
N LEU A 93 -2.72 3.37 7.51
CA LEU A 93 -2.21 3.56 6.16
C LEU A 93 -0.67 3.42 6.11
N ASN A 94 0.04 4.09 7.02
CA ASN A 94 1.49 3.99 7.08
C ASN A 94 1.99 2.58 7.42
N GLN A 95 1.29 1.87 8.31
CA GLN A 95 1.60 0.46 8.60
C GLN A 95 1.47 -0.41 7.34
N LYS A 96 0.38 -0.27 6.58
CA LYS A 96 0.17 -1.01 5.33
C LYS A 96 1.18 -0.65 4.24
N ARG A 97 1.58 0.62 4.14
CA ARG A 97 2.69 1.03 3.24
C ARG A 97 4.01 0.33 3.59
N ASN A 98 4.34 0.28 4.88
CA ASN A 98 5.56 -0.38 5.33
C ASN A 98 5.52 -1.89 5.09
N GLU A 99 4.37 -2.53 5.34
CA GLU A 99 4.14 -3.94 5.04
C GLU A 99 4.35 -4.25 3.55
N LEU A 100 3.75 -3.44 2.67
CA LEU A 100 3.90 -3.57 1.22
C LEU A 100 5.37 -3.46 0.80
N ILE A 101 6.11 -2.49 1.32
CA ILE A 101 7.55 -2.32 1.04
C ILE A 101 8.34 -3.59 1.42
N ILE A 102 8.04 -4.20 2.57
CA ILE A 102 8.72 -5.42 3.02
C ILE A 102 8.41 -6.58 2.08
N ILE A 103 7.14 -6.77 1.70
CA ILE A 103 6.72 -7.83 0.78
C ILE A 103 7.37 -7.65 -0.60
N MET A 104 7.37 -6.42 -1.13
CA MET A 104 8.02 -6.09 -2.40
C MET A 104 9.52 -6.37 -2.37
N LYS A 105 10.21 -6.02 -1.29
CA LYS A 105 11.65 -6.34 -1.11
C LYS A 105 11.87 -7.85 -1.17
N LYS A 106 11.08 -8.62 -0.43
CA LYS A 106 11.17 -10.10 -0.42
C LYS A 106 10.91 -10.70 -1.80
N ARG A 107 9.89 -10.23 -2.53
CA ARG A 107 9.62 -10.66 -3.90
C ARG A 107 10.79 -10.34 -4.83
N LYS A 108 11.27 -9.09 -4.83
CA LYS A 108 12.37 -8.66 -5.71
C LYS A 108 13.65 -9.47 -5.46
N THR A 109 13.93 -9.85 -4.22
CA THR A 109 15.04 -10.76 -3.91
C THR A 109 14.87 -12.13 -4.58
N LEU A 110 13.67 -12.71 -4.52
CA LEU A 110 13.40 -13.99 -5.19
C LEU A 110 13.47 -13.88 -6.72
N GLU A 111 13.03 -12.78 -7.31
CA GLU A 111 13.15 -12.54 -8.75
C GLU A 111 14.62 -12.46 -9.19
N LYS A 112 15.46 -11.75 -8.42
CA LYS A 112 16.90 -11.72 -8.66
C LYS A 112 17.53 -13.10 -8.55
N LEU A 113 17.11 -13.93 -7.58
CA LEU A 113 17.59 -15.31 -7.45
C LEU A 113 17.15 -16.19 -8.63
N LYS A 114 15.91 -16.02 -9.11
CA LYS A 114 15.41 -16.71 -10.31
C LYS A 114 16.24 -16.36 -11.54
N GLU A 115 16.54 -15.08 -11.72
CA GLU A 115 17.34 -14.63 -12.86
C GLU A 115 18.76 -15.18 -12.80
N LYS A 116 19.43 -15.11 -11.64
CA LYS A 116 20.75 -15.73 -11.45
C LYS A 116 20.74 -17.23 -11.73
N SER A 117 19.70 -17.94 -11.27
CA SER A 117 19.54 -19.37 -11.51
C SER A 117 19.39 -19.70 -13.00
N ARG A 118 18.64 -18.86 -13.74
CA ARG A 118 18.45 -19.00 -15.19
C ARG A 118 19.76 -18.81 -15.95
N LEU A 119 20.51 -17.75 -15.63
CA LEU A 119 21.81 -17.46 -16.22
C LEU A 119 22.82 -18.60 -15.97
N ALA A 120 22.89 -19.11 -14.74
CA ALA A 120 23.76 -20.23 -14.41
C ALA A 120 23.41 -21.51 -15.19
N TYR A 121 22.12 -21.79 -15.39
CA TYR A 121 21.68 -22.92 -16.20
C TYR A 121 22.08 -22.75 -17.68
N GLN A 122 21.88 -21.55 -18.26
CA GLN A 122 22.29 -21.26 -19.63
C GLN A 122 23.80 -21.44 -19.82
N GLN A 123 24.61 -20.88 -18.92
CA GLN A 123 26.07 -21.04 -18.95
C GLN A 123 26.50 -22.50 -18.87
N LYS A 124 25.90 -23.28 -17.95
CA LYS A 124 26.20 -24.72 -17.83
C LYS A 124 25.81 -25.49 -19.10
N THR A 125 24.70 -25.13 -19.73
CA THR A 125 24.23 -25.78 -20.96
C THR A 125 25.19 -25.50 -22.10
N MET A 126 25.58 -24.24 -22.30
CA MET A 126 26.59 -23.83 -23.28
C MET A 126 27.94 -24.52 -23.06
N GLN A 127 28.38 -24.65 -21.80
CA GLN A 127 29.63 -25.37 -21.48
C GLN A 127 29.54 -26.85 -21.83
N ASN A 128 28.42 -27.51 -21.54
CA ASN A 128 28.20 -28.91 -21.88
C ASN A 128 28.13 -29.12 -23.39
N GLU A 129 27.45 -28.23 -24.12
CA GLU A 129 27.38 -28.27 -25.59
C GLU A 129 28.77 -28.12 -26.22
N ARG A 130 29.58 -27.17 -25.75
CA ARG A 130 30.97 -27.00 -26.22
C ARG A 130 31.80 -28.26 -26.01
N LYS A 131 31.78 -28.83 -24.79
CA LYS A 131 32.50 -30.07 -24.48
C LYS A 131 32.07 -31.23 -25.39
N PHE A 132 30.77 -31.37 -25.61
CA PHE A 132 30.25 -32.40 -26.51
C PHE A 132 30.74 -32.21 -27.95
N MET A 133 30.76 -30.98 -28.45
CA MET A 133 31.28 -30.68 -29.80
C MET A 133 32.78 -30.98 -29.92
N ASP A 134 33.57 -30.64 -28.90
CA ASP A 134 35.01 -30.93 -28.85
C ASP A 134 35.28 -32.45 -28.84
N GLU A 135 34.50 -33.22 -28.09
CA GLU A 135 34.56 -34.69 -28.06
C GLU A 135 34.19 -35.31 -29.43
N VAL A 136 33.13 -34.81 -30.07
CA VAL A 136 32.73 -35.27 -31.42
C VAL A 136 33.80 -34.93 -32.46
N ALA A 137 34.42 -33.76 -32.39
CA ALA A 137 35.52 -33.38 -33.28
C ALA A 137 36.73 -34.30 -33.09
N SER A 138 37.11 -34.57 -31.83
CA SER A 138 38.24 -35.43 -31.48
C SER A 138 38.04 -36.87 -31.95
N THR A 139 36.83 -37.42 -31.76
CA THR A 139 36.49 -38.79 -32.22
C THR A 139 36.46 -38.91 -33.75
N ARG A 140 35.99 -37.88 -34.48
CA ARG A 140 36.06 -37.84 -35.95
C ARG A 140 37.50 -37.78 -36.44
N GLN A 141 38.34 -36.95 -35.81
CA GLN A 141 39.76 -36.86 -36.17
C GLN A 141 40.49 -38.19 -35.93
N ALA A 142 40.18 -38.89 -34.82
CA ALA A 142 40.76 -40.19 -34.51
C ALA A 142 40.31 -41.30 -35.48
N ARG A 143 39.13 -41.20 -36.10
CA ARG A 143 38.63 -42.15 -37.11
C ARG A 143 39.16 -41.91 -38.53
N ASN A 144 39.62 -40.69 -38.82
CA ASN A 144 40.17 -40.32 -40.13
C ASN A 144 41.70 -40.39 -40.18
N ARG A 145 42.34 -40.95 -39.14
CA ARG A 145 43.76 -41.32 -39.10
C ARG A 145 43.88 -42.83 -39.18
#